data_AF-A0A926FEW5-F1
#
_entry.id   AF-A0A926FEW5-F1
#
_cell.length_a   1.000
_cell.length_b   1.000
_cell.length_c   1.000
_cell.angle_alpha   90.00
_cell.angle_beta   90.00
_cell.angle_gamma   90.00
#
_symmetry.space_group_name_H-M   'P 1'
#
loop_
_entity.id
_entity.type
_entity.pdbx_description
1 polymer ?
#
loop_
_entity_poly.entity_id
_entity_poly.type
_entity_poly.pdbx_seq_one_letter_code
_entity_poly.pdbx_strand_id
1 'polypeptide(L)'
;VEFINKKRFGWKAHKESVWINGKEYDNVIFTHLFRDHNILRPACYECPYKSIEHPGDITIGDAWGIDKVNPEFNDNKGVSLVLINSDKGKCLLQKTYNDIDKIEINVCDYIQTPLIRPYEKPCTREKFWKQYKNKGFSYIVSNYVELSWQKKIIRKFLKYTTRKKYE
;
A
#
# COMPACT_ATOMS: atom_id res chain seq x y z
N VAL A 1 0.95 3.90 -18.92
CA VAL A 1 1.59 3.83 -17.59
C VAL A 1 1.23 2.49 -17.00
N GLU A 2 2.22 1.74 -16.54
CA GLU A 2 2.04 0.49 -15.81
C GLU A 2 2.49 0.76 -14.36
N PHE A 3 1.55 0.74 -13.41
CA PHE A 3 1.83 1.12 -12.03
C PHE A 3 2.77 0.14 -11.31
N ILE A 4 2.73 -1.14 -11.67
CA ILE A 4 3.68 -2.15 -11.19
C ILE A 4 3.97 -3.08 -12.36
N ASN A 5 5.18 -3.02 -12.92
CA ASN A 5 5.61 -3.96 -13.95
C ASN A 5 6.00 -5.31 -13.33
N LYS A 6 4.96 -6.15 -13.13
CA LYS A 6 5.07 -7.46 -12.49
C LYS A 6 5.91 -8.44 -13.31
N LYS A 7 5.87 -8.34 -14.64
CA LYS A 7 6.63 -9.22 -15.55
C LYS A 7 8.13 -9.00 -15.42
N ARG A 8 8.55 -7.74 -15.28
CA ARG A 8 9.96 -7.37 -15.26
C ARG A 8 10.58 -7.35 -13.87
N PHE A 9 9.82 -6.91 -12.87
CA PHE A 9 10.36 -6.71 -11.51
C PHE A 9 9.70 -7.57 -10.43
N GLY A 10 8.66 -8.33 -10.78
CA GLY A 10 7.89 -9.13 -9.83
C GLY A 10 6.97 -8.28 -8.95
N TRP A 11 6.18 -8.97 -8.13
CA TRP A 11 5.15 -8.36 -7.28
C TRP A 11 5.69 -7.45 -6.16
N LYS A 12 6.96 -7.62 -5.76
CA LYS A 12 7.59 -6.93 -4.61
C LYS A 12 8.30 -5.62 -4.97
N ALA A 13 8.45 -5.30 -6.26
CA ALA A 13 9.35 -4.21 -6.66
C ALA A 13 8.77 -2.80 -6.49
N HIS A 14 7.43 -2.65 -6.47
CA HIS A 14 6.75 -1.34 -6.41
C HIS A 14 7.41 -0.27 -7.32
N LYS A 15 7.68 -0.66 -8.58
CA LYS A 15 8.26 0.20 -9.61
C LYS A 15 7.22 0.48 -10.69
N GLU A 16 7.01 1.75 -10.96
CA GLU A 16 6.15 2.20 -12.04
C GLU A 16 6.95 2.27 -13.35
N SER A 17 6.38 1.77 -14.45
CA SER A 17 6.91 1.92 -15.81
C SER A 17 6.03 2.88 -16.60
N VAL A 18 6.63 3.94 -17.15
CA VAL A 18 5.93 4.99 -17.91
C VAL A 18 6.50 5.06 -19.32
N TRP A 19 5.63 5.15 -20.32
CA TRP A 19 6.03 5.34 -21.72
C TRP A 19 5.81 6.80 -22.11
N ILE A 20 6.87 7.45 -22.55
CA ILE A 20 6.86 8.82 -23.03
C ILE A 20 7.55 8.81 -24.39
N ASN A 21 6.85 9.24 -25.44
CA ASN A 21 7.36 9.28 -26.82
C ASN A 21 8.01 7.96 -27.28
N GLY A 22 7.36 6.83 -26.96
CA GLY A 22 7.83 5.50 -27.34
C GLY A 22 8.99 4.95 -26.48
N LYS A 23 9.53 5.72 -25.54
CA LYS A 23 10.58 5.27 -24.61
C LYS A 23 9.99 4.94 -23.24
N GLU A 24 10.41 3.79 -22.70
CA GLU A 24 10.04 3.32 -21.37
C GLU A 24 10.95 3.90 -20.28
N TYR A 25 10.35 4.27 -19.15
CA TYR A 25 11.03 4.81 -17.97
C TYR A 25 10.52 4.13 -16.72
N ASP A 26 11.42 3.44 -16.01
CA ASP A 26 11.13 2.85 -14.71
C ASP A 26 11.49 3.82 -13.60
N ASN A 27 10.57 4.06 -12.67
CA ASN A 27 10.84 4.91 -11.52
C ASN A 27 10.11 4.41 -10.25
N VAL A 28 10.37 5.08 -9.14
CA VAL A 28 9.75 4.82 -7.82
C VAL A 28 9.17 6.10 -7.23
N ILE A 29 9.01 7.14 -8.06
CA ILE A 29 8.67 8.50 -7.59
C ILE A 29 7.28 8.47 -6.97
N PHE A 30 6.31 7.88 -7.66
CA PHE A 30 4.94 7.81 -7.15
C PHE A 30 4.89 6.97 -5.87
N THR A 31 5.50 5.79 -5.85
CA THR A 31 5.59 4.94 -4.65
C THR A 31 6.17 5.68 -3.45
N HIS A 32 7.26 6.45 -3.63
CA HIS A 32 7.84 7.24 -2.54
C HIS A 32 6.89 8.31 -2.03
N LEU A 33 6.31 9.11 -2.95
CA LEU A 33 5.39 10.19 -2.57
C LEU A 33 4.11 9.66 -1.92
N PHE A 34 3.59 8.53 -2.41
CA PHE A 34 2.41 7.85 -1.88
C PHE A 34 2.64 7.38 -0.43
N ARG A 35 3.80 6.76 -0.16
CA ARG A 35 4.17 6.25 1.17
C ARG A 35 4.44 7.35 2.20
N ASP A 36 4.84 8.53 1.77
CA ASP A 36 4.98 9.69 2.66
C ASP A 36 3.62 10.36 2.95
N HIS A 37 2.53 9.84 2.37
CA HIS A 37 1.13 10.22 2.56
C HIS A 37 0.79 11.68 2.18
N ASN A 38 1.74 12.51 1.77
CA ASN A 38 1.54 13.91 1.39
C ASN A 38 0.67 14.09 0.14
N ILE A 39 0.56 13.07 -0.71
CA ILE A 39 -0.22 13.11 -1.94
C ILE A 39 -1.60 12.45 -1.82
N LEU A 40 -1.96 11.90 -0.66
CA LEU A 40 -3.29 11.30 -0.47
C LEU A 40 -4.39 12.35 -0.65
N ARG A 41 -5.61 11.94 -1.02
CA ARG A 41 -6.75 12.86 -1.02
C ARG A 41 -7.11 13.22 0.44
N PRO A 42 -7.57 14.45 0.74
CA PRO A 42 -7.96 14.82 2.11
C PRO A 42 -8.93 13.83 2.76
N ALA A 43 -9.95 13.39 2.01
CA ALA A 43 -10.90 12.38 2.45
C ALA A 43 -10.25 11.03 2.86
N CYS A 44 -9.05 10.70 2.38
CA CYS A 44 -8.37 9.46 2.76
C CYS A 44 -7.83 9.48 4.21
N TYR A 45 -7.70 10.66 4.82
CA TYR A 45 -7.27 10.84 6.22
C TYR A 45 -8.43 10.74 7.21
N GLU A 46 -9.67 10.80 6.72
CA GLU A 46 -10.89 10.84 7.54
C GLU A 46 -11.92 9.80 7.06
N CYS A 47 -11.48 8.84 6.22
CA CYS A 47 -12.36 7.85 5.61
C CYS A 47 -13.01 6.97 6.69
N PRO A 48 -14.35 6.99 6.83
CA PRO A 48 -15.04 6.20 7.85
C PRO A 48 -15.02 4.70 7.56
N TYR A 49 -14.76 4.31 6.30
CA TYR A 49 -14.74 2.91 5.86
C TYR A 49 -13.41 2.20 6.12
N LYS A 50 -12.42 2.89 6.71
CA LYS A 50 -11.18 2.23 7.16
C LYS A 50 -11.41 1.65 8.56
N SER A 51 -12.27 0.65 8.62
CA SER A 51 -12.65 -0.12 9.80
C SER A 51 -12.69 -1.59 9.41
N ILE A 52 -12.51 -2.51 10.35
CA ILE A 52 -12.70 -3.94 10.07
C ILE A 52 -14.14 -4.19 9.61
N GLU A 53 -15.10 -3.53 10.25
CA GLU A 53 -16.50 -3.59 9.90
C GLU A 53 -16.77 -2.76 8.65
N HIS A 54 -16.97 -3.44 7.52
CA HIS A 54 -17.32 -2.81 6.25
C HIS A 54 -18.82 -2.99 5.97
N PRO A 55 -19.48 -2.00 5.35
CA PRO A 55 -20.90 -2.10 4.98
C PRO A 55 -21.15 -3.05 3.80
N GLY A 56 -20.12 -3.42 3.05
CA GLY A 56 -20.23 -4.36 1.93
C GLY A 56 -20.25 -5.81 2.43
N ASP A 57 -21.01 -6.68 1.75
CA ASP A 57 -21.17 -8.09 2.13
C ASP A 57 -19.85 -8.88 2.13
N ILE A 58 -18.92 -8.52 1.23
CA ILE A 58 -17.58 -9.10 1.10
C ILE A 58 -16.56 -7.98 0.92
N THR A 59 -15.46 -8.02 1.68
CA THR A 59 -14.28 -7.18 1.46
C THR A 59 -13.14 -8.04 0.92
N ILE A 60 -12.49 -7.59 -0.15
CA ILE A 60 -11.35 -8.27 -0.75
C ILE A 60 -10.14 -7.33 -0.71
N GLY A 61 -9.00 -7.84 -0.27
CA GLY A 61 -7.72 -7.14 -0.27
C GLY A 61 -6.56 -8.06 -0.61
N ASP A 62 -5.35 -7.52 -0.65
CA ASP A 62 -4.14 -8.32 -0.80
C ASP A 62 -3.74 -8.94 0.54
N ALA A 63 -3.37 -10.22 0.56
CA ALA A 63 -2.87 -10.92 1.75
C ALA A 63 -1.42 -10.52 2.08
N TRP A 64 -1.17 -9.25 2.40
CA TRP A 64 0.16 -8.76 2.78
C TRP A 64 0.67 -9.52 4.01
N GLY A 65 1.87 -10.07 3.92
CA GLY A 65 2.45 -10.88 4.99
C GLY A 65 2.28 -12.39 4.81
N ILE A 66 1.59 -12.85 3.77
CA ILE A 66 1.40 -14.28 3.49
C ILE A 66 2.71 -15.07 3.41
N ASP A 67 3.78 -14.46 2.87
CA ASP A 67 5.14 -15.03 2.85
C ASP A 67 5.63 -15.50 4.24
N LYS A 68 5.08 -14.93 5.31
CA LYS A 68 5.46 -15.22 6.70
C LYS A 68 4.42 -16.07 7.41
N VAL A 69 3.14 -15.74 7.23
CA VAL A 69 2.03 -16.36 7.98
C VAL A 69 1.63 -17.70 7.39
N ASN A 70 1.50 -17.79 6.06
CA ASN A 70 1.13 -19.01 5.34
C ASN A 70 1.98 -19.17 4.07
N PRO A 71 3.30 -19.42 4.19
CA PRO A 71 4.21 -19.50 3.05
C PRO A 71 3.81 -20.60 2.05
N GLU A 72 3.31 -21.73 2.53
CA GLU A 72 2.86 -22.87 1.70
C GLU A 72 1.68 -22.52 0.78
N PHE A 73 0.88 -21.52 1.14
CA PHE A 73 -0.26 -21.07 0.33
C PHE A 73 0.11 -19.93 -0.63
N ASN A 74 1.34 -19.40 -0.55
CA ASN A 74 1.79 -18.32 -1.42
C ASN A 74 2.37 -18.85 -2.73
N ASP A 75 1.56 -18.81 -3.79
CA ASP A 75 1.94 -19.23 -5.14
C ASP A 75 2.78 -18.18 -5.91
N ASN A 76 3.09 -17.04 -5.28
CA ASN A 76 3.77 -15.88 -5.87
C ASN A 76 3.03 -15.24 -7.08
N LYS A 77 1.76 -15.57 -7.30
CA LYS A 77 0.88 -14.94 -8.29
C LYS A 77 -0.13 -13.97 -7.65
N GLY A 78 -0.13 -13.92 -6.32
CA GLY A 78 -0.93 -12.99 -5.52
C GLY A 78 -2.10 -13.72 -4.89
N VAL A 79 -2.18 -13.65 -3.56
CA VAL A 79 -3.28 -14.23 -2.77
C VAL A 79 -4.14 -13.11 -2.21
N SER A 80 -5.45 -13.27 -2.36
CA SER A 80 -6.43 -12.34 -1.80
C SER A 80 -6.79 -12.70 -0.36
N LEU A 81 -6.86 -11.68 0.50
CA LEU A 81 -7.54 -11.73 1.78
C LEU A 81 -9.03 -11.44 1.56
N VAL A 82 -9.90 -12.32 2.04
CA VAL A 82 -11.35 -12.19 1.87
C VAL A 82 -12.01 -12.12 3.25
N LEU A 83 -12.70 -11.03 3.55
CA LEU A 83 -13.51 -10.85 4.74
C LEU A 83 -14.99 -10.97 4.37
N ILE A 84 -15.71 -11.81 5.11
CA ILE A 84 -17.15 -12.02 4.94
C ILE A 84 -17.87 -11.24 6.04
N ASN A 85 -18.60 -10.20 5.67
CA ASN A 85 -19.18 -9.25 6.63
C ASN A 85 -20.69 -9.44 6.85
N SER A 86 -21.34 -10.31 6.07
CA SER A 86 -22.78 -10.55 6.17
C SER A 86 -23.17 -11.98 5.76
N ASP A 87 -24.39 -12.38 6.09
CA ASP A 87 -24.98 -13.66 5.65
C ASP A 87 -25.11 -13.74 4.12
N LYS A 88 -25.34 -12.61 3.45
CA LYS A 88 -25.34 -12.55 1.98
C LYS A 88 -23.95 -12.84 1.42
N GLY A 89 -22.91 -12.25 2.01
CA GLY A 89 -21.52 -12.51 1.64
C GLY A 89 -21.15 -13.98 1.86
N LYS A 90 -21.60 -14.57 2.97
CA LYS A 90 -21.44 -16.00 3.25
C LYS A 90 -22.12 -16.87 2.21
N CYS A 91 -23.36 -16.56 1.83
CA CYS A 91 -24.07 -17.29 0.78
C CYS A 91 -23.36 -17.18 -0.58
N LEU A 92 -22.80 -16.02 -0.92
CA LEU A 92 -22.02 -15.84 -2.15
C LEU A 92 -20.75 -16.68 -2.13
N LEU A 93 -19.99 -16.66 -1.03
CA LEU A 93 -18.77 -17.47 -0.88
C LEU A 93 -19.07 -18.98 -0.98
N GLN A 94 -20.18 -19.44 -0.40
CA GLN A 94 -20.60 -20.84 -0.46
C GLN A 94 -20.85 -21.31 -1.91
N LYS A 95 -21.37 -20.45 -2.78
CA LYS A 95 -21.62 -20.79 -4.18
C LYS A 95 -20.34 -21.02 -4.99
N THR A 96 -19.25 -20.37 -4.62
CA THR A 96 -17.94 -20.48 -5.29
C THR A 96 -16.97 -21.35 -4.50
N TYR A 97 -17.42 -22.01 -3.43
CA TYR A 97 -16.54 -22.67 -2.47
C TYR A 97 -15.70 -23.77 -3.14
N ASN A 98 -16.24 -24.50 -4.11
CA ASN A 98 -15.50 -25.58 -4.78
C ASN A 98 -14.61 -25.11 -5.94
N ASP A 99 -14.74 -23.85 -6.36
CA ASP A 99 -14.04 -23.30 -7.52
C ASP A 99 -12.78 -22.50 -7.12
N ILE A 100 -12.49 -22.40 -5.83
CA ILE A 100 -11.37 -21.63 -5.29
C ILE A 100 -10.56 -22.42 -4.27
N ASP A 101 -9.23 -22.28 -4.36
CA ASP A 101 -8.31 -22.64 -3.30
C ASP A 101 -8.44 -21.62 -2.17
N LYS A 102 -8.54 -22.09 -0.94
CA LYS A 102 -8.74 -21.23 0.24
C LYS A 102 -8.26 -21.91 1.51
N ILE A 103 -7.91 -21.07 2.47
CA ILE A 103 -7.61 -21.45 3.84
C ILE A 103 -8.32 -20.47 4.78
N GLU A 104 -8.83 -20.98 5.89
CA GLU A 104 -9.33 -20.12 6.96
C GLU A 104 -8.14 -19.60 7.78
N ILE A 105 -8.17 -18.32 8.13
CA ILE A 105 -7.06 -17.63 8.81
C ILE A 105 -7.59 -16.75 9.93
N ASN A 106 -6.70 -16.36 10.86
CA ASN A 106 -6.99 -15.30 11.82
C ASN A 106 -6.65 -13.95 11.18
N VAL A 107 -7.64 -13.06 11.06
CA VAL A 107 -7.47 -11.73 10.44
C VAL A 107 -6.39 -10.90 11.14
N CYS A 108 -6.17 -11.12 12.45
CA CYS A 108 -5.14 -10.43 13.23
C CYS A 108 -3.73 -10.60 12.66
N ASP A 109 -3.45 -11.73 12.00
CA ASP A 109 -2.14 -12.02 11.40
C ASP A 109 -1.89 -11.21 10.11
N TYR A 110 -2.96 -10.62 9.56
CA TYR A 110 -2.97 -9.88 8.29
C TYR A 110 -3.39 -8.42 8.45
N ILE A 111 -3.45 -7.89 9.68
CA ILE A 111 -3.89 -6.51 9.91
C ILE A 111 -2.94 -5.52 9.24
N GLN A 112 -3.51 -4.70 8.37
CA GLN A 112 -2.86 -3.54 7.77
C GLN A 112 -3.46 -2.28 8.39
N THR A 113 -2.65 -1.25 8.66
CA THR A 113 -3.14 0.02 9.21
C THR A 113 -4.36 0.59 8.46
N PRO A 114 -4.39 0.66 7.11
CA PRO A 114 -5.53 1.21 6.39
C PRO A 114 -6.79 0.35 6.46
N LEU A 115 -6.72 -0.90 6.93
CA LEU A 115 -7.90 -1.74 7.19
C LEU A 115 -8.63 -1.30 8.46
N ILE A 116 -7.89 -0.83 9.47
CA ILE A 116 -8.44 -0.56 10.81
C ILE A 116 -8.61 0.92 11.12
N ARG A 117 -7.89 1.81 10.41
CA ARG A 117 -8.01 3.26 10.57
C ARG A 117 -7.41 4.05 9.40
N PRO A 118 -7.84 5.31 9.19
CA PRO A 118 -7.11 6.26 8.36
C PRO A 118 -5.68 6.52 8.84
N TYR A 119 -4.81 6.83 7.88
CA TYR A 119 -3.52 7.43 8.19
C TYR A 119 -3.73 8.88 8.60
N GLU A 120 -2.94 9.36 9.55
CA GLU A 120 -2.97 10.77 9.94
C GLU A 120 -2.49 11.66 8.79
N LYS A 121 -3.12 12.82 8.67
CA LYS A 121 -2.68 13.86 7.73
C LYS A 121 -1.27 14.33 8.14
N PRO A 122 -0.25 14.20 7.28
CA PRO A 122 1.09 14.67 7.62
C PRO A 122 1.10 16.18 7.81
N CYS A 123 1.79 16.67 8.86
CA CYS A 123 1.99 18.11 9.08
C CYS A 123 2.76 18.81 7.94
N THR A 124 3.42 18.04 7.08
CA THR A 124 4.18 18.55 5.93
C THR A 124 3.35 18.73 4.66
N ARG A 125 2.07 18.30 4.65
CA ARG A 125 1.22 18.28 3.45
C ARG A 125 1.02 19.68 2.86
N GLU A 126 0.65 20.64 3.69
CA GLU A 126 0.34 22.00 3.28
C GLU A 126 1.58 22.67 2.68
N LYS A 127 2.74 22.45 3.30
CA LYS A 127 4.04 22.87 2.77
C LYS A 127 4.37 22.18 1.44
N PHE A 128 4.15 20.86 1.36
CA PHE A 128 4.38 20.07 0.14
C PHE A 128 3.58 20.64 -1.04
N TRP A 129 2.27 20.84 -0.88
CA TRP A 129 1.42 21.34 -1.96
C TRP A 129 1.71 22.81 -2.31
N LYS A 130 2.07 23.65 -1.34
CA LYS A 130 2.54 25.02 -1.61
C LYS A 130 3.83 25.01 -2.45
N GLN A 131 4.78 24.14 -2.10
CA GLN A 131 6.04 24.02 -2.85
C GLN A 131 5.82 23.43 -4.25
N TYR A 132 4.94 22.44 -4.40
CA TYR A 132 4.57 21.89 -5.70
C TYR A 132 3.98 22.97 -6.62
N LYS A 133 3.01 23.75 -6.12
CA LYS A 133 2.39 24.83 -6.88
C LYS A 133 3.39 25.92 -7.29
N ASN A 134 4.31 26.28 -6.40
CA ASN A 134 5.23 27.40 -6.63
C ASN A 134 6.52 27.02 -7.39
N LYS A 135 6.97 25.76 -7.28
CA LYS A 135 8.28 25.31 -7.78
C LYS A 135 8.21 24.13 -8.75
N GLY A 136 7.02 23.56 -8.95
CA GLY A 136 6.78 22.48 -9.90
C GLY A 136 7.25 21.10 -9.43
N PHE A 137 7.06 20.13 -10.33
CA PHE A 137 7.30 18.70 -10.07
C PHE A 137 8.78 18.38 -9.84
N SER A 138 9.70 18.92 -10.65
CA SER A 138 11.13 18.64 -10.53
C SER A 138 11.67 19.00 -9.14
N TYR A 139 11.21 20.12 -8.56
CA TYR A 139 11.57 20.49 -7.20
C TYR A 139 11.08 19.47 -6.16
N ILE A 140 9.85 18.95 -6.32
CA ILE A 140 9.31 17.93 -5.42
C ILE A 140 10.12 16.65 -5.50
N VAL A 141 10.43 16.16 -6.70
CA VAL A 141 11.24 14.95 -6.89
C VAL A 141 12.58 15.11 -6.17
N SER A 142 13.30 16.20 -6.39
CA SER A 142 14.63 16.39 -5.78
C SER A 142 14.63 16.63 -4.27
N ASN A 143 13.51 17.08 -3.67
CA ASN A 143 13.47 17.41 -2.24
C ASN A 143 12.75 16.37 -1.36
N TYR A 144 11.81 15.61 -1.95
CA TYR A 144 10.95 14.66 -1.26
C TYR A 144 11.22 13.20 -1.66
N VAL A 145 11.71 12.94 -2.88
CA VAL A 145 11.98 11.58 -3.36
C VAL A 145 13.47 11.29 -3.37
N GLU A 146 14.27 12.16 -3.99
CA GLU A 146 15.72 12.04 -4.02
C GLU A 146 16.28 12.41 -2.64
N LEU A 147 16.55 11.40 -1.82
CA LEU A 147 17.14 11.62 -0.52
C LEU A 147 18.59 12.07 -0.70
N SER A 148 18.89 13.31 -0.31
CA SER A 148 20.27 13.70 0.03
C SER A 148 20.83 12.69 1.04
N TRP A 149 22.12 12.39 0.97
CA TRP A 149 22.78 11.39 1.82
C TRP A 149 22.48 11.58 3.32
N GLN A 150 22.36 12.83 3.77
CA GLN A 150 21.98 13.20 5.14
C GLN A 150 20.59 12.67 5.53
N LYS A 151 19.59 12.78 4.66
CA LYS A 151 18.23 12.25 4.92
C LYS A 151 18.19 10.72 4.85
N LYS A 152 19.06 10.07 4.06
CA LYS A 152 19.21 8.59 4.07
C LYS A 152 19.70 8.10 5.43
N ILE A 153 20.67 8.79 6.03
CA ILE A 153 21.22 8.46 7.36
C ILE A 153 20.15 8.62 8.44
N ILE A 154 19.44 9.76 8.47
CA ILE A 154 18.38 10.03 9.46
C ILE A 154 17.25 8.99 9.35
N ARG A 155 16.83 8.65 8.13
CA ARG A 155 15.76 7.67 7.90
C ARG A 155 16.19 6.23 8.27
N LYS A 156 17.49 5.92 8.16
CA LYS A 156 18.10 4.66 8.65
C LYS A 156 18.10 4.60 10.18
N PHE A 157 18.47 5.70 10.84
CA PHE A 157 18.42 5.85 12.30
C PHE A 157 16.99 5.76 12.85
N LEU A 158 16.03 6.48 12.26
CA LEU A 158 14.62 6.45 12.67
C LEU A 158 14.00 5.06 12.51
N LYS A 159 14.34 4.32 11.44
CA LYS A 159 13.89 2.93 11.26
C LYS A 159 14.43 2.00 12.36
N TYR A 160 15.68 2.20 12.78
CA TYR A 160 16.31 1.42 13.84
C TYR A 160 15.64 1.67 15.19
N THR A 161 15.32 2.92 15.52
CA THR A 161 14.64 3.27 16.77
C THR A 161 13.16 2.83 16.79
N THR A 162 12.45 2.88 15.66
CA THR A 162 11.07 2.37 15.59
C THR A 162 10.98 0.84 15.66
N ARG A 163 12.00 0.09 15.22
CA ARG A 163 12.03 -1.38 15.38
C ARG A 163 12.12 -1.81 16.84
N LYS A 164 12.94 -1.13 17.63
CA LYS A 164 13.10 -1.38 19.09
C LYS A 164 11.86 -1.07 19.93
N LYS A 165 10.85 -0.38 19.39
CA LYS A 165 9.63 -0.02 20.13
C LYS A 165 8.51 -1.06 19.98
N TYR A 166 8.66 -2.03 19.08
CA TYR A 166 7.69 -3.08 18.79
C TYR A 166 8.31 -4.49 18.79
N GLU A 167 9.50 -4.63 19.39
CA GLU A 167 10.05 -5.89 19.94
C GLU A 167 9.82 -5.86 21.46
#